data_AF-A0A2K2ATV2-F1
#
_entry.id   AF-A0A2K2ATV2-F1
#
_cell.length_a   1.000
_cell.length_b   1.000
_cell.length_c   1.000
_cell.angle_alpha   90.00
_cell.angle_beta   90.00
_cell.angle_gamma   90.00
#
_symmetry.space_group_name_H-M   'P 1'
#
loop_
_entity.id
_entity.type
_entity.pdbx_description
1 polymer ?
#
loop_
_entity_poly.entity_id
_entity_poly.type
_entity_poly.pdbx_seq_one_letter_code
_entity_poly.pdbx_strand_id
1 'polypeptide(L)'
;MGIETSVANKKVKQVGELAKDKIPIPNSNLNPKTNTNSKGKRGRRRHHKKMVAVSPVQKLFNTCNEVFDSCSTGIIPSSDNIQKLKAVLDNFKPADVGLFPEMPHFQASVAGRTPVIRYLHLHECDKFSMGIFCLPPSGVIPLHNHPGMTVFSKLLFGTMHIKSYDWVADVPATKQTEVRLAKVKVNSKLTAPCNTSILYPTDGGNMHCFTAVTACAVLDVLGPPYSAPDGRHCQYYLDFPFANFSVNGVSIPEEEKEGHAWLQERETPEDLTFVGELYGGPVIVEK
;
A
#
# COMPACT_ATOMS: atom_id res chain seq x y z
N MET A 1 -2.72 4.74 16.37
CA MET A 1 -1.26 4.50 16.46
C MET A 1 -0.73 4.21 15.07
N GLY A 2 0.21 5.04 14.58
CA GLY A 2 1.13 4.58 13.55
C GLY A 2 2.01 3.49 14.18
N ILE A 3 2.44 2.52 13.39
CA ILE A 3 3.52 1.62 13.79
C ILE A 3 4.69 2.49 14.29
N GLU A 4 4.90 2.57 15.61
CA GLU A 4 6.12 3.15 16.15
C GLU A 4 7.29 2.29 15.64
N THR A 5 8.00 2.80 14.64
CA THR A 5 9.19 2.19 14.04
C THR A 5 10.38 2.38 14.98
N SER A 6 10.35 1.77 16.17
CA SER A 6 11.47 1.78 17.11
C SER A 6 12.45 0.60 16.91
N VAL A 7 12.72 0.21 15.65
CA VAL A 7 13.71 -0.82 15.31
C VAL A 7 14.69 -0.32 14.25
N ALA A 8 15.29 0.84 14.48
CA ALA A 8 16.43 1.31 13.70
C ALA A 8 17.44 2.06 14.59
N ASN A 9 17.91 1.41 15.66
CA ASN A 9 19.09 1.90 16.38
C ASN A 9 19.85 0.76 17.07
N LYS A 10 20.48 -0.11 16.27
CA LYS A 10 21.67 -0.83 16.71
C LYS A 10 22.77 -0.65 15.67
N LYS A 11 23.71 0.24 16.01
CA LYS A 11 25.01 0.43 15.38
C LYS A 11 25.67 -0.91 15.05
N VAL A 12 25.87 -1.21 13.78
CA VAL A 12 26.87 -2.20 13.36
C VAL A 12 28.13 -1.43 12.98
N LYS A 13 29.17 -1.66 13.79
CA LYS A 13 30.51 -1.11 13.61
C LYS A 13 31.15 -1.67 12.34
N GLN A 14 31.75 -0.75 11.60
CA GLN A 14 32.65 -0.95 10.47
C GLN A 14 34.00 -1.49 10.94
N VAL A 15 34.43 -2.63 10.41
CA VAL A 15 35.81 -3.16 10.40
C VAL A 15 35.84 -4.13 9.20
N GLY A 16 36.77 -4.17 8.25
CA GLY A 16 38.07 -3.53 8.01
C GLY A 16 38.74 -4.43 6.97
N GLU A 17 38.96 -3.92 5.75
CA GLU A 17 39.50 -4.67 4.62
C GLU A 17 41.01 -4.42 4.50
N LEU A 18 41.82 -5.46 4.73
CA LEU A 18 43.27 -5.59 4.45
C LEU A 18 43.47 -7.10 4.18
N ALA A 19 44.21 -7.60 3.18
CA ALA A 19 45.40 -7.07 2.55
C ALA A 19 45.53 -7.54 1.09
N LYS A 20 46.30 -6.76 0.32
CA LYS A 20 46.84 -7.10 -1.00
C LYS A 20 48.17 -7.85 -0.80
N ASP A 21 48.33 -8.99 -1.44
CA ASP A 21 49.66 -9.57 -1.68
C ASP A 21 49.95 -9.71 -3.18
N LYS A 22 51.07 -9.10 -3.58
CA LYS A 22 51.71 -9.15 -4.89
C LYS A 22 52.79 -10.24 -4.84
N ILE A 23 52.82 -11.18 -5.79
CA ILE A 23 54.05 -11.93 -6.15
C ILE A 23 54.05 -12.18 -7.69
N PRO A 24 55.23 -12.16 -8.36
CA PRO A 24 55.37 -11.71 -9.75
C PRO A 24 55.49 -12.80 -10.84
N ILE A 25 55.33 -12.30 -12.07
CA ILE A 25 55.51 -12.94 -13.38
C ILE A 25 56.95 -13.42 -13.61
N PRO A 26 57.17 -14.48 -14.42
CA PRO A 26 58.33 -14.54 -15.31
C PRO A 26 57.93 -14.50 -16.79
N ASN A 27 58.65 -13.64 -17.52
CA ASN A 27 58.60 -13.47 -18.96
C ASN A 27 59.03 -14.74 -19.72
N SER A 28 58.39 -15.00 -20.85
CA SER A 28 59.07 -15.57 -22.00
C SER A 28 58.55 -14.93 -23.30
N ASN A 29 59.46 -14.20 -23.95
CA ASN A 29 59.35 -13.78 -25.34
C ASN A 29 59.23 -15.00 -26.24
N LEU A 30 58.48 -14.87 -27.34
CA LEU A 30 58.84 -15.35 -28.69
C LEU A 30 57.77 -14.86 -29.69
N ASN A 31 58.19 -13.97 -30.60
CA ASN A 31 57.51 -13.72 -31.87
C ASN A 31 58.19 -14.63 -32.92
N PRO A 32 57.46 -15.11 -33.94
CA PRO A 32 57.61 -14.44 -35.23
C PRO A 32 56.33 -14.32 -36.07
N LYS A 33 56.31 -13.18 -36.76
CA LYS A 33 55.52 -12.74 -37.92
C LYS A 33 54.91 -13.86 -38.79
N THR A 34 53.63 -13.71 -39.13
CA THR A 34 53.13 -13.95 -40.50
C THR A 34 52.03 -12.96 -40.87
N ASN A 35 52.25 -12.28 -41.99
CA ASN A 35 51.28 -11.47 -42.73
C ASN A 35 50.18 -12.36 -43.28
N THR A 36 48.91 -12.03 -43.04
CA THR A 36 47.84 -12.27 -44.02
C THR A 36 46.84 -11.11 -44.02
N ASN A 37 46.78 -10.44 -45.17
CA ASN A 37 45.74 -9.50 -45.54
C ASN A 37 44.39 -10.23 -45.58
N SER A 38 43.43 -9.86 -44.72
CA SER A 38 42.03 -10.10 -45.01
C SER A 38 41.19 -8.88 -44.63
N LYS A 39 40.56 -8.29 -45.64
CA LYS A 39 39.60 -7.20 -45.51
C LYS A 39 38.33 -7.73 -44.83
N GLY A 40 38.30 -7.70 -43.51
CA GLY A 40 37.11 -7.96 -42.71
C GLY A 40 36.23 -6.71 -42.60
N LYS A 41 35.03 -6.76 -43.16
CA LYS A 41 34.00 -5.71 -43.05
C LYS A 41 33.84 -5.27 -41.59
N ARG A 42 34.07 -3.98 -41.31
CA ARG A 42 33.72 -3.34 -40.03
C ARG A 42 32.20 -3.39 -39.86
N GLY A 43 31.71 -4.46 -39.22
CA GLY A 43 30.37 -4.48 -38.66
C GLY A 43 30.31 -3.38 -37.60
N ARG A 44 29.51 -2.35 -37.84
CA ARG A 44 29.09 -1.40 -36.81
C ARG A 44 28.40 -2.20 -35.71
N ARG A 45 29.15 -2.57 -34.67
CA ARG A 45 28.59 -3.02 -33.39
C ARG A 45 27.82 -1.82 -32.83
N ARG A 46 26.53 -1.75 -33.14
CA ARG A 46 25.58 -0.92 -32.40
C ARG A 46 25.65 -1.43 -30.96
N HIS A 47 26.29 -0.66 -30.08
CA HIS A 47 26.09 -0.79 -28.65
C HIS A 47 24.60 -0.57 -28.39
N HIS A 48 23.81 -1.64 -28.37
CA HIS A 48 22.54 -1.61 -27.68
C HIS A 48 22.89 -1.37 -26.23
N LYS A 49 22.75 -0.11 -25.80
CA LYS A 49 22.77 0.24 -24.39
C LYS A 49 21.68 -0.63 -23.78
N LYS A 50 22.07 -1.65 -23.02
CA LYS A 50 21.13 -2.57 -22.36
C LYS A 50 20.30 -1.68 -21.45
N MET A 51 19.09 -1.32 -21.86
CA MET A 51 18.18 -0.59 -21.00
C MET A 51 17.96 -1.48 -19.79
N VAL A 52 18.39 -1.01 -18.62
CA VAL A 52 18.07 -1.70 -17.37
C VAL A 52 16.55 -1.64 -17.26
N ALA A 53 15.90 -2.79 -17.38
CA ALA A 53 14.46 -2.87 -17.23
C ALA A 53 14.13 -2.45 -15.79
N VAL A 54 13.38 -1.37 -15.65
CA VAL A 54 12.90 -0.88 -14.35
C VAL A 54 11.88 -1.88 -13.83
N SER A 55 12.07 -2.38 -12.61
CA SER A 55 11.09 -3.29 -12.00
C SER A 55 9.73 -2.61 -11.84
N PRO A 56 8.61 -3.34 -11.86
CA PRO A 56 7.29 -2.72 -11.69
C PRO A 56 7.16 -1.96 -10.36
N VAL A 57 7.73 -2.47 -9.27
CA VAL A 57 7.77 -1.78 -7.97
C VAL A 57 8.60 -0.49 -8.00
N GLN A 58 9.72 -0.47 -8.73
CA GLN A 58 10.47 0.78 -8.93
C GLN A 58 9.67 1.77 -9.79
N LYS A 59 8.95 1.29 -10.81
CA LYS A 59 8.08 2.14 -11.64
C LYS A 59 6.94 2.75 -10.80
N LEU A 60 6.33 1.97 -9.90
CA LEU A 60 5.34 2.46 -8.95
C LEU A 60 5.94 3.55 -8.07
N PHE A 61 7.08 3.28 -7.41
CA PHE A 61 7.77 4.26 -6.57
C PHE A 61 8.08 5.56 -7.31
N ASN A 62 8.65 5.49 -8.52
CA ASN A 62 8.95 6.70 -9.32
C ASN A 62 7.66 7.47 -9.67
N THR A 63 6.58 6.75 -9.98
CA THR A 63 5.29 7.37 -10.29
C THR A 63 4.70 8.06 -9.06
N CYS A 64 4.80 7.44 -7.87
CA CYS A 64 4.37 8.04 -6.62
C CYS A 64 5.13 9.34 -6.30
N ASN A 65 6.45 9.36 -6.50
CA ASN A 65 7.23 10.59 -6.33
C ASN A 65 6.71 11.74 -7.21
N GLU A 66 6.40 11.47 -8.48
CA GLU A 66 5.87 12.49 -9.39
C GLU A 66 4.43 12.90 -9.04
N VAL A 67 3.60 11.96 -8.60
CA VAL A 67 2.18 12.18 -8.30
C VAL A 67 1.98 12.93 -6.98
N PHE A 68 2.82 12.64 -5.99
CA PHE A 68 2.71 13.18 -4.63
C PHE A 68 3.75 14.27 -4.30
N ASP A 69 4.52 14.76 -5.29
CA ASP A 69 5.53 15.82 -5.10
C ASP A 69 4.97 17.07 -4.38
N SER A 70 3.80 17.52 -4.82
CA SER A 70 3.06 18.64 -4.24
C SER A 70 2.00 18.22 -3.20
N CYS A 71 1.97 16.96 -2.79
CA CYS A 71 0.96 16.45 -1.87
C CYS A 71 1.19 16.99 -0.44
N SER A 72 0.08 17.28 0.22
CA SER A 72 -0.02 17.60 1.65
C SER A 72 -1.42 17.24 2.14
N THR A 73 -1.68 17.35 3.44
CA THR A 73 -3.00 17.09 4.02
C THR A 73 -4.12 17.76 3.23
N GLY A 74 -5.07 16.98 2.73
CA GLY A 74 -6.26 17.45 2.01
C GLY A 74 -6.03 17.80 0.53
N ILE A 75 -4.77 17.82 0.05
CA ILE A 75 -4.48 18.13 -1.35
C ILE A 75 -4.58 16.87 -2.19
N ILE A 76 -5.56 16.84 -3.08
CA ILE A 76 -5.83 15.74 -4.02
C ILE A 76 -4.91 15.91 -5.24
N PRO A 77 -4.21 14.86 -5.70
CA PRO A 77 -3.44 14.92 -6.95
C PRO A 77 -4.32 15.27 -8.16
N SER A 78 -3.73 15.85 -9.21
CA SER A 78 -4.49 16.17 -10.43
C SER A 78 -5.09 14.91 -11.08
N SER A 79 -6.17 15.07 -11.85
CA SER A 79 -6.80 13.95 -12.57
C SER A 79 -5.80 13.16 -13.42
N ASP A 80 -4.89 13.83 -14.12
CA ASP A 80 -3.87 13.17 -14.95
C ASP A 80 -2.91 12.33 -14.10
N ASN A 81 -2.50 12.85 -12.95
CA ASN A 81 -1.65 12.15 -11.99
C ASN A 81 -2.37 10.94 -11.37
N ILE A 82 -3.65 11.09 -11.02
CA ILE A 82 -4.50 9.99 -10.53
C ILE A 82 -4.58 8.89 -11.58
N GLN A 83 -4.91 9.24 -12.83
CA GLN A 83 -5.02 8.27 -13.93
C GLN A 83 -3.69 7.57 -14.19
N LYS A 84 -2.57 8.30 -14.11
CA LYS A 84 -1.22 7.76 -14.28
C LYS A 84 -0.88 6.72 -13.21
N LEU A 85 -1.07 7.04 -11.92
CA LEU A 85 -0.81 6.11 -10.82
C LEU A 85 -1.75 4.90 -10.89
N LYS A 86 -3.04 5.15 -11.14
CA LYS A 86 -4.03 4.10 -11.32
C LYS A 86 -3.68 3.15 -12.46
N ALA A 87 -3.21 3.66 -13.60
CA ALA A 87 -2.79 2.81 -14.72
C ALA A 87 -1.57 1.93 -14.38
N VAL A 88 -0.67 2.40 -13.52
CA VAL A 88 0.44 1.56 -13.01
C VAL A 88 -0.09 0.45 -12.10
N LEU A 89 -0.95 0.78 -11.14
CA LEU A 89 -1.51 -0.18 -10.18
C LEU A 89 -2.50 -1.17 -10.82
N ASP A 90 -3.25 -0.76 -11.85
CA ASP A 90 -4.19 -1.64 -12.56
C ASP A 90 -3.47 -2.83 -13.21
N ASN A 91 -2.21 -2.66 -13.61
CA ASN A 91 -1.39 -3.71 -14.23
C ASN A 91 -0.55 -4.53 -13.23
N PHE A 92 -0.57 -4.18 -11.95
CA PHE A 92 0.23 -4.85 -10.92
C PHE A 92 -0.23 -6.29 -10.67
N LYS A 93 0.75 -7.19 -10.52
CA LYS A 93 0.55 -8.61 -10.19
C LYS A 93 1.20 -8.94 -8.86
N PRO A 94 0.77 -10.02 -8.19
CA PRO A 94 1.41 -10.48 -6.95
C PRO A 94 2.93 -10.70 -7.08
N ALA A 95 3.36 -11.28 -8.21
CA ALA A 95 4.77 -11.57 -8.47
C ALA A 95 5.64 -10.30 -8.62
N ASP A 96 5.06 -9.16 -8.99
CA ASP A 96 5.78 -7.89 -9.13
C ASP A 96 6.27 -7.36 -7.77
N VAL A 97 5.65 -7.84 -6.69
CA VAL A 97 6.02 -7.56 -5.30
C VAL A 97 6.53 -8.81 -4.58
N GLY A 98 6.85 -9.88 -5.31
CA GLY A 98 7.38 -11.11 -4.73
C GLY A 98 6.39 -11.86 -3.84
N LEU A 99 5.07 -11.69 -4.03
CA LEU A 99 4.05 -12.39 -3.26
C LEU A 99 3.48 -13.60 -3.99
N PHE A 100 3.23 -14.67 -3.21
CA PHE A 100 2.55 -15.87 -3.66
C PHE A 100 1.48 -16.29 -2.62
N PRO A 101 0.28 -16.73 -3.04
CA PRO A 101 -0.80 -17.12 -2.12
C PRO A 101 -0.43 -18.23 -1.12
N GLU A 102 0.56 -19.07 -1.44
CA GLU A 102 1.01 -20.20 -0.63
C GLU A 102 1.93 -19.78 0.53
N MET A 103 2.34 -18.51 0.58
CA MET A 103 3.22 -18.02 1.64
C MET A 103 2.58 -18.17 3.03
N PRO A 104 3.39 -18.41 4.09
CA PRO A 104 2.89 -18.52 5.47
C PRO A 104 2.06 -17.31 5.94
N HIS A 105 2.28 -16.14 5.34
CA HIS A 105 1.54 -14.91 5.62
C HIS A 105 0.02 -15.04 5.43
N PHE A 106 -0.41 -15.97 4.58
CA PHE A 106 -1.81 -16.13 4.16
C PHE A 106 -2.49 -17.37 4.75
N GLN A 107 -1.76 -18.15 5.55
CA GLN A 107 -2.30 -19.38 6.14
C GLN A 107 -3.38 -19.04 7.17
N ALA A 108 -4.50 -19.78 7.11
CA ALA A 108 -5.58 -19.63 8.08
C ALA A 108 -5.06 -19.87 9.50
N SER A 109 -5.57 -19.09 10.44
CA SER A 109 -5.25 -19.31 11.85
C SER A 109 -5.89 -20.59 12.37
N VAL A 110 -5.24 -21.17 13.38
CA VAL A 110 -5.79 -22.32 14.11
C VAL A 110 -7.18 -21.95 14.66
N ALA A 111 -8.11 -22.90 14.60
CA ALA A 111 -9.50 -22.70 15.04
C ALA A 111 -9.55 -22.04 16.44
N GLY A 112 -10.35 -20.97 16.54
CA GLY A 112 -10.53 -20.20 17.78
C GLY A 112 -9.50 -19.08 18.01
N ARG A 113 -8.59 -18.81 17.07
CA ARG A 113 -7.67 -17.66 17.13
C ARG A 113 -8.01 -16.61 16.08
N THR A 114 -7.90 -15.33 16.47
CA THR A 114 -8.03 -14.22 15.54
C THR A 114 -6.90 -14.27 14.49
N PRO A 115 -7.22 -14.13 13.19
CA PRO A 115 -6.19 -14.08 12.16
C PRO A 115 -5.21 -12.93 12.35
N VAL A 116 -3.92 -13.24 12.29
CA VAL A 116 -2.86 -12.22 12.31
C VAL A 116 -2.73 -11.61 10.92
N ILE A 117 -2.87 -10.30 10.83
CA ILE A 117 -2.66 -9.55 9.59
C ILE A 117 -1.21 -9.10 9.54
N ARG A 118 -0.57 -9.29 8.40
CA ARG A 118 0.83 -8.87 8.22
C ARG A 118 0.90 -7.63 7.35
N TYR A 119 1.79 -6.73 7.70
CA TYR A 119 2.05 -5.51 6.95
C TYR A 119 3.48 -5.54 6.40
N LEU A 120 3.60 -5.59 5.08
CA LEU A 120 4.87 -5.47 4.38
C LEU A 120 5.10 -4.01 4.04
N HIS A 121 6.08 -3.40 4.69
CA HIS A 121 6.46 -2.03 4.44
C HIS A 121 7.37 -1.95 3.21
N LEU A 122 6.97 -1.22 2.17
CA LEU A 122 7.76 -1.06 0.95
C LEU A 122 8.55 0.24 0.95
N HIS A 123 7.89 1.35 1.29
CA HIS A 123 8.50 2.67 1.33
C HIS A 123 7.60 3.64 2.12
N GLU A 124 8.21 4.63 2.75
CA GLU A 124 7.51 5.75 3.38
C GLU A 124 8.39 7.01 3.37
N CYS A 125 7.76 8.14 3.07
CA CYS A 125 8.28 9.48 3.25
C CYS A 125 7.14 10.42 3.64
N ASP A 126 7.43 11.70 3.88
CA ASP A 126 6.42 12.69 4.29
C ASP A 126 5.29 12.88 3.27
N LYS A 127 5.51 12.50 2.01
CA LYS A 127 4.59 12.70 0.88
C LYS A 127 3.70 11.51 0.60
N PHE A 128 4.21 10.30 0.75
CA PHE A 128 3.45 9.08 0.50
C PHE A 128 4.06 7.87 1.19
N SER A 129 3.26 6.82 1.35
CA SER A 129 3.72 5.50 1.76
C SER A 129 3.16 4.43 0.84
N MET A 130 3.89 3.31 0.78
CA MET A 130 3.48 2.11 0.07
C MET A 130 3.59 0.92 1.02
N GLY A 131 2.51 0.15 1.13
CA GLY A 131 2.51 -1.03 1.97
C GLY A 131 1.56 -2.09 1.46
N ILE A 132 1.79 -3.33 1.88
CA ILE A 132 0.94 -4.45 1.52
C ILE A 132 0.38 -5.08 2.78
N PHE A 133 -0.94 -5.15 2.88
CA PHE A 133 -1.62 -5.96 3.88
C PHE A 133 -1.79 -7.39 3.36
N CYS A 134 -1.29 -8.36 4.11
CA CYS A 134 -1.50 -9.77 3.89
C CYS A 134 -2.53 -10.28 4.91
N LEU A 135 -3.71 -10.64 4.42
CA LEU A 135 -4.82 -11.11 5.25
C LEU A 135 -5.04 -12.60 4.98
N PRO A 136 -4.92 -13.46 6.01
CA PRO A 136 -5.47 -14.80 5.95
C PRO A 136 -7.00 -14.78 5.78
N PRO A 137 -7.63 -15.91 5.41
CA PRO A 137 -9.08 -16.02 5.45
C PRO A 137 -9.65 -15.58 6.80
N SER A 138 -10.74 -14.82 6.77
CA SER A 138 -11.39 -14.18 7.92
C SER A 138 -10.59 -13.07 8.60
N GLY A 139 -9.42 -12.68 8.08
CA GLY A 139 -8.70 -11.50 8.54
C GLY A 139 -9.53 -10.22 8.33
N VAL A 140 -9.54 -9.33 9.32
CA VAL A 140 -10.31 -8.10 9.31
C VAL A 140 -9.41 -6.90 9.57
N ILE A 141 -9.40 -5.93 8.66
CA ILE A 141 -8.98 -4.56 8.96
C ILE A 141 -10.25 -3.82 9.37
N PRO A 142 -10.41 -3.46 10.67
CA PRO A 142 -11.64 -2.87 11.19
C PRO A 142 -11.95 -1.53 10.53
N LEU A 143 -13.19 -1.06 10.67
CA LEU A 143 -13.62 0.20 10.09
C LEU A 143 -12.76 1.35 10.63
N HIS A 144 -12.09 2.07 9.73
CA HIS A 144 -11.21 3.18 10.06
C HIS A 144 -11.25 4.28 8.99
N ASN A 145 -10.83 5.51 9.34
CA ASN A 145 -10.77 6.66 8.42
C ASN A 145 -9.37 6.93 7.87
N HIS A 146 -9.29 7.78 6.85
CA HIS A 146 -8.03 8.25 6.24
C HIS A 146 -8.03 9.80 6.16
N PRO A 147 -7.85 10.51 7.30
CA PRO A 147 -8.10 11.95 7.38
C PRO A 147 -7.13 12.77 6.52
N GLY A 148 -7.68 13.50 5.55
CA GLY A 148 -6.90 14.35 4.66
C GLY A 148 -6.03 13.60 3.65
N MET A 149 -6.32 12.32 3.40
CA MET A 149 -5.51 11.45 2.56
C MET A 149 -6.25 11.07 1.27
N THR A 150 -5.50 10.89 0.19
CA THR A 150 -5.92 10.15 -1.00
C THR A 150 -5.27 8.78 -0.95
N VAL A 151 -6.04 7.70 -1.07
CA VAL A 151 -5.52 6.34 -0.99
C VAL A 151 -5.91 5.55 -2.23
N PHE A 152 -4.90 4.94 -2.86
CA PHE A 152 -5.08 4.00 -3.96
C PHE A 152 -4.92 2.60 -3.39
N SER A 153 -5.91 1.73 -3.63
CA SER A 153 -5.90 0.37 -3.10
C SER A 153 -6.10 -0.65 -4.21
N LYS A 154 -5.23 -1.66 -4.26
CA LYS A 154 -5.25 -2.73 -5.26
C LYS A 154 -5.24 -4.09 -4.57
N LEU A 155 -6.35 -4.82 -4.71
CA LEU A 155 -6.41 -6.25 -4.37
C LEU A 155 -5.60 -7.03 -5.40
N LEU A 156 -4.44 -7.55 -4.98
CA LEU A 156 -3.50 -8.27 -5.83
C LEU A 156 -3.98 -9.70 -6.12
N PHE A 157 -4.60 -10.35 -5.13
CA PHE A 157 -5.26 -11.65 -5.27
C PHE A 157 -6.32 -11.88 -4.18
N GLY A 158 -7.17 -12.88 -4.39
CA GLY A 158 -8.18 -13.32 -3.43
C GLY A 158 -9.55 -12.66 -3.59
N THR A 159 -10.44 -12.92 -2.64
CA THR A 159 -11.77 -12.33 -2.52
C THR A 159 -11.88 -11.60 -1.17
N MET A 160 -12.21 -10.32 -1.22
CA MET A 160 -12.36 -9.43 -0.07
C MET A 160 -13.80 -8.91 -0.02
N HIS A 161 -14.41 -8.86 1.16
CA HIS A 161 -15.58 -8.04 1.38
C HIS A 161 -15.14 -6.64 1.82
N ILE A 162 -15.64 -5.61 1.13
CA ILE A 162 -15.34 -4.21 1.42
C ILE A 162 -16.64 -3.52 1.80
N LYS A 163 -16.63 -2.85 2.95
CA LYS A 163 -17.69 -1.92 3.34
C LYS A 163 -17.08 -0.55 3.55
N SER A 164 -17.62 0.48 2.92
CA SER A 164 -17.08 1.85 3.02
C SER A 164 -18.17 2.91 3.09
N TYR A 165 -17.78 4.07 3.62
CA TYR A 165 -18.65 5.17 3.96
C TYR A 165 -17.97 6.51 3.72
N ASP A 166 -18.78 7.53 3.47
CA ASP A 166 -18.38 8.93 3.63
C ASP A 166 -19.35 9.63 4.57
N TRP A 167 -18.86 10.66 5.26
CA TRP A 167 -19.69 11.46 6.15
C TRP A 167 -20.80 12.14 5.36
N VAL A 168 -22.02 12.17 5.90
CA VAL A 168 -23.06 13.05 5.37
C VAL A 168 -22.69 14.49 5.72
N ALA A 169 -22.69 15.37 4.71
CA ALA A 169 -22.42 16.79 4.91
C ALA A 169 -23.48 17.41 5.84
N ASP A 170 -23.10 18.45 6.57
CA ASP A 170 -24.00 19.29 7.38
C ASP A 170 -24.76 18.59 8.52
N VAL A 171 -24.50 17.32 8.78
CA VAL A 171 -24.96 16.61 9.99
C VAL A 171 -23.80 16.61 11.00
N PRO A 172 -23.78 17.54 11.98
CA PRO A 172 -22.75 17.54 13.01
C PRO A 172 -22.87 16.28 13.86
N ALA A 173 -21.72 15.77 14.32
CA ALA A 173 -21.72 14.80 15.41
C ALA A 173 -22.45 15.43 16.60
N THR A 174 -23.55 14.83 17.04
CA THR A 174 -24.27 15.40 18.18
C THR A 174 -23.54 15.02 19.45
N LYS A 175 -23.27 16.01 20.31
CA LYS A 175 -22.65 15.79 21.63
C LYS A 175 -23.45 14.82 22.52
N GLN A 176 -24.70 14.55 22.16
CA GLN A 176 -25.60 13.69 22.93
C GLN A 176 -25.42 12.20 22.63
N THR A 177 -24.92 11.81 21.45
CA THR A 177 -24.94 10.41 21.03
C THR A 177 -23.58 9.83 20.64
N GLU A 178 -22.51 10.63 20.59
CA GLU A 178 -21.15 10.22 20.17
C GLU A 178 -21.09 9.51 18.79
N VAL A 179 -22.19 9.56 18.02
CA VAL A 179 -22.30 8.99 16.69
C VAL A 179 -22.45 10.08 15.64
N ARG A 180 -21.96 9.77 14.43
CA ARG A 180 -22.08 10.63 13.26
C ARG A 180 -22.66 9.85 12.09
N LEU A 181 -23.53 10.50 11.33
CA LEU A 181 -24.20 9.91 10.18
C LEU A 181 -23.23 9.78 9.00
N ALA A 182 -23.21 8.61 8.37
CA ALA A 182 -22.44 8.35 7.17
C ALA A 182 -23.31 7.65 6.10
N LYS A 183 -22.96 7.89 4.84
CA LYS A 183 -23.57 7.26 3.67
C LYS A 183 -22.71 6.09 3.22
N VAL A 184 -23.32 4.93 3.02
CA VAL A 184 -22.69 3.73 2.46
C VAL A 184 -22.26 4.03 1.02
N LYS A 185 -21.00 3.75 0.69
CA LYS A 185 -20.42 3.90 -0.65
C LYS A 185 -20.17 2.56 -1.32
N VAL A 186 -19.65 1.59 -0.58
CA VAL A 186 -19.44 0.22 -1.03
C VAL A 186 -19.91 -0.73 0.07
N ASN A 187 -20.57 -1.81 -0.32
CA ASN A 187 -20.87 -2.94 0.56
C ASN A 187 -20.96 -4.21 -0.31
N SER A 188 -19.81 -4.73 -0.71
CA SER A 188 -19.76 -5.81 -1.71
C SER A 188 -18.50 -6.66 -1.59
N LYS A 189 -18.54 -7.82 -2.26
CA LYS A 189 -17.37 -8.67 -2.45
C LYS A 189 -16.62 -8.25 -3.72
N LEU A 190 -15.31 -8.07 -3.60
CA LEU A 190 -14.37 -7.83 -4.68
C LEU A 190 -13.46 -9.04 -4.83
N THR A 191 -13.34 -9.57 -6.04
CA THR A 191 -12.46 -10.71 -6.36
C THR A 191 -11.42 -10.27 -7.39
N ALA A 192 -10.14 -10.60 -7.15
CA ALA A 192 -9.09 -10.38 -8.13
C ALA A 192 -9.22 -11.36 -9.32
N PRO A 193 -8.86 -10.97 -10.55
CA PRO A 193 -8.30 -9.67 -10.93
C PRO A 193 -9.36 -8.55 -10.91
N CYS A 194 -9.01 -7.41 -10.33
CA CYS A 194 -9.85 -6.23 -10.30
C CYS A 194 -9.04 -4.96 -10.56
N ASN A 195 -9.75 -3.88 -10.85
CA ASN A 195 -9.15 -2.56 -10.96
C ASN A 195 -8.82 -2.00 -9.56
N THR A 196 -7.89 -1.05 -9.53
CA THR A 196 -7.51 -0.25 -8.35
C THR A 196 -8.67 0.64 -7.96
N SER A 197 -9.04 0.65 -6.68
CA SER A 197 -9.97 1.61 -6.09
C SER A 197 -9.21 2.86 -5.61
N ILE A 198 -9.95 3.96 -5.47
CA ILE A 198 -9.41 5.20 -4.92
C ILE A 198 -10.43 5.79 -3.95
N LEU A 199 -9.94 6.28 -2.83
CA LEU A 199 -10.68 7.15 -1.91
C LEU A 199 -9.97 8.49 -1.79
N TYR A 200 -10.75 9.49 -1.40
CA TYR A 200 -10.36 10.87 -1.22
C TYR A 200 -10.62 11.31 0.22
N PRO A 201 -10.18 12.51 0.64
CA PRO A 201 -10.41 13.01 2.00
C PRO A 201 -11.87 13.03 2.44
N THR A 202 -12.82 13.21 1.52
CA THR A 202 -14.25 13.35 1.81
C THR A 202 -15.16 12.62 0.81
N ASP A 203 -14.62 11.76 -0.05
CA ASP A 203 -15.41 11.00 -1.03
C ASP A 203 -14.71 9.67 -1.39
N GLY A 204 -15.43 8.76 -2.04
CA GLY A 204 -14.93 7.45 -2.45
C GLY A 204 -14.88 6.40 -1.34
N GLY A 205 -15.46 6.69 -0.16
CA GLY A 205 -15.45 5.79 0.98
C GLY A 205 -14.23 5.96 1.87
N ASN A 206 -14.01 7.18 2.38
CA ASN A 206 -12.89 7.52 3.25
C ASN A 206 -12.82 6.63 4.50
N MET A 207 -13.97 6.23 5.04
CA MET A 207 -14.03 5.22 6.07
C MET A 207 -14.29 3.87 5.44
N HIS A 208 -13.46 2.86 5.72
CA HIS A 208 -13.72 1.51 5.22
C HIS A 208 -13.23 0.41 6.15
N CYS A 209 -13.81 -0.78 5.98
CA CYS A 209 -13.32 -2.02 6.55
C CYS A 209 -13.11 -3.05 5.46
N PHE A 210 -12.12 -3.92 5.69
CA PHE A 210 -11.82 -5.06 4.82
C PHE A 210 -12.02 -6.34 5.61
N THR A 211 -12.76 -7.29 5.04
CA THR A 211 -12.92 -8.64 5.59
C THR A 211 -12.54 -9.66 4.53
N ALA A 212 -11.43 -10.36 4.75
CA ALA A 212 -10.91 -11.34 3.82
C ALA A 212 -11.83 -12.57 3.77
N VAL A 213 -12.40 -12.86 2.58
CA VAL A 213 -13.22 -14.07 2.36
C VAL A 213 -12.31 -15.25 2.07
N THR A 214 -11.27 -15.03 1.27
CA THR A 214 -10.14 -15.95 1.07
C THR A 214 -8.87 -15.30 1.60
N ALA A 215 -7.72 -15.97 1.47
CA ALA A 215 -6.44 -15.30 1.56
C ALA A 215 -6.40 -14.11 0.57
N CYS A 216 -5.94 -12.95 1.03
CA CYS A 216 -5.88 -11.71 0.25
C CYS A 216 -4.56 -10.98 0.48
N ALA A 217 -4.08 -10.32 -0.58
CA ALA A 217 -3.05 -9.29 -0.49
C ALA A 217 -3.58 -7.99 -1.07
N VAL A 218 -3.49 -6.91 -0.30
CA VAL A 218 -3.94 -5.57 -0.70
C VAL A 218 -2.74 -4.63 -0.68
N LEU A 219 -2.38 -4.08 -1.84
CA LEU A 219 -1.38 -3.04 -1.97
C LEU A 219 -2.04 -1.67 -1.83
N ASP A 220 -1.64 -0.91 -0.83
CA ASP A 220 -2.09 0.44 -0.60
C ASP A 220 -0.96 1.45 -0.85
N VAL A 221 -1.32 2.56 -1.50
CA VAL A 221 -0.50 3.76 -1.65
C VAL A 221 -1.25 4.93 -1.03
N LEU A 222 -0.70 5.50 0.04
CA LEU A 222 -1.30 6.58 0.83
C LEU A 222 -0.59 7.89 0.51
N GLY A 223 -1.33 8.95 0.23
CA GLY A 223 -0.79 10.30 0.02
C GLY A 223 -1.61 11.38 0.73
N PRO A 224 -1.06 12.05 1.77
CA PRO A 224 0.13 11.67 2.54
C PRO A 224 -0.12 10.46 3.46
N PRO A 225 0.91 9.93 4.16
CA PRO A 225 0.71 8.91 5.20
C PRO A 225 0.02 9.47 6.45
N TYR A 226 -0.40 8.56 7.33
CA TYR A 226 -0.80 8.90 8.69
C TYR A 226 0.33 9.63 9.45
N SER A 227 -0.03 10.58 10.29
CA SER A 227 0.87 11.35 11.16
C SER A 227 0.07 11.90 12.33
N ALA A 228 0.26 11.35 13.53
CA ALA A 228 -0.42 11.86 14.72
C ALA A 228 -0.07 13.34 15.02
N PRO A 229 1.20 13.80 14.89
CA PRO A 229 1.56 15.21 15.07
C PRO A 229 0.81 16.15 14.13
N ASP A 230 0.52 15.71 12.91
CA ASP A 230 -0.21 16.52 11.92
C ASP A 230 -1.74 16.32 11.97
N GLY A 231 -2.25 15.67 13.03
CA GLY A 231 -3.68 15.38 13.19
C GLY A 231 -4.23 14.28 12.28
N ARG A 232 -3.38 13.59 11.51
CA ARG A 232 -3.74 12.48 10.63
C ARG A 232 -3.60 11.14 11.35
N HIS A 233 -4.34 10.94 12.43
CA HIS A 233 -4.37 9.65 13.12
C HIS A 233 -5.42 8.72 12.50
N CYS A 234 -5.11 7.42 12.44
CA CYS A 234 -6.09 6.40 12.09
C CYS A 234 -7.07 6.25 13.26
N GLN A 235 -8.33 6.63 13.04
CA GLN A 235 -9.42 6.48 13.99
C GLN A 235 -10.29 5.30 13.59
N TYR A 236 -10.64 4.44 14.55
CA TYR A 236 -11.52 3.30 14.34
C TYR A 236 -12.96 3.63 14.69
N TYR A 237 -13.90 2.90 14.07
CA TYR A 237 -15.32 3.10 14.26
C TYR A 237 -16.08 1.78 14.45
N LEU A 238 -17.20 1.85 15.16
CA LEU A 238 -18.31 0.90 15.07
C LEU A 238 -19.35 1.47 14.11
N ASP A 239 -19.94 0.63 13.26
CA ASP A 239 -21.09 1.00 12.43
C ASP A 239 -22.38 0.38 12.95
N PHE A 240 -23.43 1.19 12.97
CA PHE A 240 -24.77 0.79 13.39
C PHE A 240 -25.79 1.10 12.29
N PRO A 241 -26.82 0.28 12.12
CA PRO A 241 -27.93 0.57 11.21
C PRO A 241 -28.55 1.95 11.51
N PHE A 242 -29.02 2.66 10.49
CA PHE A 242 -29.67 3.97 10.65
C PHE A 242 -30.78 3.96 11.71
N ALA A 243 -31.57 2.89 11.77
CA ALA A 243 -32.70 2.73 12.69
C ALA A 243 -32.31 2.66 14.19
N ASN A 244 -31.03 2.44 14.53
CA ASN A 244 -30.59 2.32 15.92
C ASN A 244 -30.63 3.66 16.68
N PHE A 245 -30.57 4.80 15.96
CA PHE A 245 -30.52 6.11 16.58
C PHE A 245 -31.52 7.05 15.91
N SER A 246 -32.22 7.85 16.73
CA SER A 246 -33.08 8.93 16.28
C SER A 246 -32.47 10.25 16.74
N VAL A 247 -32.05 11.09 15.79
CA VAL A 247 -31.36 12.36 16.06
C VAL A 247 -32.21 13.51 15.51
N ASN A 248 -32.51 14.49 16.36
CA ASN A 248 -33.30 15.66 15.99
C ASN A 248 -32.66 16.40 14.79
N GLY A 249 -33.48 16.71 13.78
CA GLY A 249 -33.02 17.40 12.57
C GLY A 249 -32.46 16.50 11.47
N VAL A 250 -32.31 15.19 11.73
CA VAL A 250 -31.94 14.21 10.71
C VAL A 250 -33.18 13.45 10.26
N SER A 251 -33.59 13.69 9.01
CA SER A 251 -34.71 12.98 8.37
C SER A 251 -34.26 12.46 7.02
N ILE A 252 -34.24 11.13 6.86
CA ILE A 252 -33.89 10.43 5.62
C ILE A 252 -35.14 9.67 5.15
N PRO A 253 -35.52 9.74 3.87
CA PRO A 253 -36.62 8.93 3.31
C PRO A 253 -36.42 7.44 3.60
N GLU A 254 -37.50 6.69 3.85
CA GLU A 254 -37.41 5.25 4.24
C GLU A 254 -36.59 4.44 3.24
N GLU A 255 -36.80 4.69 1.94
CA GLU A 255 -36.10 4.04 0.84
C GLU A 255 -34.58 4.32 0.80
N GLU A 256 -34.12 5.39 1.45
CA GLU A 256 -32.70 5.75 1.49
C GLU A 256 -32.01 5.32 2.79
N LYS A 257 -32.75 4.86 3.81
CA LYS A 257 -32.18 4.51 5.12
C LYS A 257 -31.19 3.36 5.06
N GLU A 258 -31.41 2.38 4.19
CA GLU A 258 -30.48 1.26 3.99
C GLU A 258 -29.11 1.72 3.45
N GLY A 259 -29.08 2.88 2.79
CA GLY A 259 -27.86 3.52 2.31
C GLY A 259 -27.12 4.34 3.37
N HIS A 260 -27.57 4.35 4.62
CA HIS A 260 -27.01 5.15 5.70
C HIS A 260 -26.71 4.33 6.96
N ALA A 261 -25.71 4.78 7.72
CA ALA A 261 -25.31 4.18 8.99
C ALA A 261 -24.83 5.25 9.98
N TRP A 262 -24.90 4.92 11.26
CA TRP A 262 -24.29 5.71 12.33
C TRP A 262 -22.93 5.13 12.67
N LEU A 263 -21.89 5.96 12.66
CA LEU A 263 -20.54 5.56 13.03
C LEU A 263 -20.20 6.17 14.39
N GLN A 264 -19.75 5.33 15.32
CA GLN A 264 -19.26 5.72 16.63
C GLN A 264 -17.75 5.52 16.69
N GLU A 265 -17.00 6.49 17.19
CA GLU A 265 -15.57 6.32 17.44
C GLU A 265 -15.35 5.23 18.50
N ARG A 266 -14.29 4.45 18.34
CA ARG A 266 -13.85 3.45 19.30
C ARG A 266 -12.34 3.45 19.44
N GLU A 267 -11.87 2.95 20.56
CA GLU A 267 -10.46 2.60 20.72
C GLU A 267 -10.04 1.48 19.75
N THR A 268 -8.72 1.38 19.54
CA THR A 268 -8.14 0.32 18.71
C THR A 268 -8.63 -1.05 19.20
N PRO A 269 -9.23 -1.89 18.34
CA PRO A 269 -9.75 -3.18 18.78
C PRO A 269 -8.65 -4.06 19.38
N GLU A 270 -8.90 -4.65 20.55
CA GLU A 270 -7.92 -5.50 21.26
C GLU A 270 -7.54 -6.76 20.47
N ASP A 271 -8.43 -7.23 19.61
CA ASP A 271 -8.24 -8.40 18.74
C ASP A 271 -7.48 -8.05 17.44
N LEU A 272 -7.24 -6.77 17.16
CA LEU A 272 -6.51 -6.34 15.98
C LEU A 272 -5.01 -6.58 16.15
N THR A 273 -4.50 -7.61 15.51
CA THR A 273 -3.07 -7.94 15.53
C THR A 273 -2.44 -7.67 14.16
N PHE A 274 -1.62 -6.61 14.09
CA PHE A 274 -0.71 -6.37 12.96
C PHE A 274 0.70 -6.82 13.29
N VAL A 275 1.32 -7.56 12.38
CA VAL A 275 2.75 -7.88 12.44
C VAL A 275 3.44 -7.25 11.25
N GLY A 276 4.33 -6.29 11.52
CA GLY A 276 5.21 -5.72 10.51
C GLY A 276 6.27 -6.74 10.10
N GLU A 277 6.48 -6.89 8.79
CA GLU A 277 7.52 -7.75 8.23
C GLU A 277 8.34 -7.02 7.17
N LEU A 278 9.60 -7.45 7.02
CA LEU A 278 10.49 -6.93 6.00
C LEU A 278 10.01 -7.38 4.61
N TYR A 279 9.94 -6.43 3.70
CA TYR A 279 9.63 -6.69 2.31
C TYR A 279 10.77 -7.46 1.63
N GLY A 280 10.47 -8.67 1.15
CA GLY A 280 11.44 -9.56 0.49
C GLY A 280 11.40 -9.55 -1.05
N GLY A 281 10.61 -8.66 -1.66
CA GLY A 281 10.46 -8.56 -3.11
C GLY A 281 11.57 -7.76 -3.80
N PRO A 282 11.38 -7.38 -5.09
CA PRO A 282 12.38 -6.59 -5.82
C PRO A 282 12.72 -5.27 -5.13
N VAL A 283 14.01 -4.92 -5.05
CA VAL A 283 14.50 -3.74 -4.32
C VAL A 283 14.00 -2.43 -4.96
N ILE A 284 13.58 -1.51 -4.10
CA ILE A 284 13.34 -0.09 -4.44
C ILE A 284 14.62 0.69 -4.17
N VAL A 285 15.07 1.45 -5.15
CA VAL A 285 16.24 2.33 -5.07
C VAL A 285 15.75 3.77 -4.99
N GLU A 286 15.97 4.40 -3.84
CA GLU A 286 15.81 5.83 -3.64
C GLU A 286 17.05 6.55 -4.21
N LYS A 287 16.85 7.69 -4.88
CA LYS A 287 17.93 8.44 -5.54
C LYS A 287 18.36 9.64 -4.72
#